data_AF-A0A831W6T5-F1
#
_entry.id   AF-A0A831W6T5-F1
#
_cell.length_a   1.000
_cell.length_b   1.000
_cell.length_c   1.000
_cell.angle_alpha   90.00
_cell.angle_beta   90.00
_cell.angle_gamma   90.00
#
_symmetry.space_group_name_H-M   'P 1'
#
loop_
_entity.id
_entity.type
_entity.pdbx_description
1 polymer ?
#
loop_
_entity_poly.entity_id
_entity_poly.type
_entity_poly.pdbx_seq_one_letter_code
_entity_poly.pdbx_strand_id
1 'polypeptide(L)' 'GLGKKVVVEGIETREQFAALVDLGCDYFQGFLFSAPLKAADFVRWSRDRQGDCRQKA' A
#
# COMPACT_ATOMS: atom_id res chain seq x y z
N GLY A 1 -4.17 11.46 -20.67
CA GLY A 1 -4.38 11.56 -19.20
C GLY A 1 -3.49 12.64 -18.62
N LEU A 2 -3.74 13.07 -17.38
CA LEU A 2 -3.09 14.22 -16.71
C LEU A 2 -1.63 13.96 -16.22
N GLY A 3 -1.08 12.77 -16.45
CA GLY A 3 0.30 12.41 -16.04
C GLY A 3 0.51 12.40 -14.52
N LYS A 4 -0.54 12.13 -13.74
CA LYS A 4 -0.51 12.07 -12.28
C LYS A 4 -0.62 10.63 -11.80
N LYS A 5 0.03 10.34 -10.68
CA LYS A 5 -0.16 9.09 -9.93
C LYS A 5 -1.28 9.27 -8.91
N VAL A 6 -1.99 8.18 -8.62
CA VAL A 6 -3.14 8.17 -7.71
C VAL A 6 -2.82 7.33 -6.47
N VAL A 7 -3.22 7.84 -5.31
CA VAL A 7 -3.26 7.08 -4.06
C VAL A 7 -4.71 6.71 -3.78
N VAL A 8 -4.98 5.43 -3.58
CA VAL A 8 -6.28 4.94 -3.15
C VAL A 8 -6.23 4.61 -1.66
N GLU A 9 -7.12 5.23 -0.89
CA GLU A 9 -7.20 5.07 0.56
C GLU A 9 -8.40 4.22 0.98
N GLY A 10 -8.30 3.55 2.12
CA GLY A 10 -9.39 2.76 2.70
C GLY A 10 -9.48 1.31 2.20
N ILE A 11 -8.37 0.71 1.78
CA ILE A 11 -8.36 -0.69 1.33
C ILE A 11 -8.37 -1.64 2.53
N GLU A 12 -9.43 -2.42 2.66
CA GLU A 12 -9.63 -3.34 3.78
C GLU A 12 -9.60 -4.82 3.36
N THR A 13 -9.96 -5.13 2.10
CA THR A 13 -10.03 -6.52 1.61
C THR A 13 -9.15 -6.78 0.39
N ARG A 14 -8.79 -8.05 0.19
CA ARG A 14 -7.95 -8.48 -0.96
C ARG A 14 -8.67 -8.28 -2.29
N GLU A 15 -9.98 -8.41 -2.30
CA GLU A 15 -10.83 -8.23 -3.49
C GLU A 15 -10.84 -6.76 -3.93
N GLN A 16 -10.92 -5.81 -2.99
CA GLN A 16 -10.78 -4.38 -3.27
C GLN A 16 -9.41 -4.07 -3.87
N PHE A 17 -8.35 -4.60 -3.26
CA PHE A 17 -6.99 -4.43 -3.77
C PHE A 17 -6.83 -4.97 -5.19
N ALA A 18 -7.28 -6.20 -5.45
CA ALA A 18 -7.19 -6.82 -6.77
C ALA A 18 -7.90 -5.99 -7.85
N ALA A 19 -9.13 -5.55 -7.58
CA ALA A 19 -9.89 -4.75 -8.53
C ALA A 19 -9.21 -3.40 -8.87
N LEU A 20 -8.57 -2.76 -7.88
CA LEU A 20 -7.90 -1.47 -8.10
C LEU A 20 -6.52 -1.62 -8.76
N VAL A 21 -5.85 -2.75 -8.55
CA VAL A 21 -4.65 -3.12 -9.32
C VAL A 21 -5.01 -3.30 -10.80
N ASP A 22 -6.11 -4.00 -11.10
CA ASP A 22 -6.57 -4.21 -12.48
C ASP A 22 -6.99 -2.89 -13.17
N LEU A 23 -7.46 -1.92 -12.39
CA LEU A 23 -7.77 -0.55 -12.86
C LEU A 23 -6.51 0.31 -13.09
N GLY A 24 -5.32 -0.19 -12.74
CA GLY A 24 -4.06 0.52 -12.93
C GLY A 24 -3.79 1.63 -11.91
N CYS A 25 -4.33 1.52 -10.68
CA CYS A 25 -4.00 2.46 -9.60
C CYS A 25 -2.55 2.27 -9.12
N ASP A 26 -1.89 3.37 -8.73
CA ASP A 26 -0.45 3.36 -8.44
C ASP A 26 -0.09 3.00 -7.00
N TYR A 27 -0.83 3.55 -6.03
CA TYR A 27 -0.52 3.46 -4.61
C TYR A 27 -1.75 3.15 -3.79
N PHE A 28 -1.56 2.43 -2.68
CA PHE A 28 -2.64 1.90 -1.87
C PHE A 28 -2.36 2.12 -0.38
N GLN A 29 -3.37 2.54 0.36
CA GLN A 29 -3.34 2.67 1.81
C GLN A 29 -4.62 2.06 2.40
N GLY A 30 -4.47 1.28 3.47
CA GLY A 30 -5.62 0.77 4.21
C GLY A 30 -5.27 -0.35 5.16
N PHE A 31 -6.26 -0.79 5.94
CA PHE A 31 -6.09 -1.76 7.02
C PHE A 31 -5.71 -3.16 6.50
N LEU A 32 -5.93 -3.43 5.21
CA LEU A 32 -5.40 -4.63 4.55
C LEU A 32 -3.87 -4.73 4.68
N PHE A 33 -3.16 -3.60 4.63
CA PHE A 33 -1.69 -3.55 4.69
C PHE A 33 -1.19 -3.31 6.11
N SER A 34 -1.77 -2.32 6.79
CA SER A 34 -1.43 -1.97 8.17
C SER A 34 -2.50 -1.05 8.75
N ALA A 35 -2.80 -1.22 10.03
CA ALA A 35 -3.47 -0.18 10.80
C ALA A 35 -2.51 1.02 11.02
N PRO A 36 -3.01 2.23 11.33
CA PRO A 36 -2.16 3.34 11.75
C PRO A 36 -1.28 2.96 12.95
N LEU A 37 0.02 3.23 12.83
CA LEU A 37 1.01 2.84 13.82
C LEU A 37 1.50 4.06 14.61
N LYS A 38 1.89 3.83 15.86
CA LYS A 38 2.68 4.82 16.62
C LYS A 38 4.08 4.92 16.02
N ALA A 39 4.77 6.03 16.27
CA ALA A 39 6.10 6.27 15.70
C ALA A 39 7.11 5.13 15.98
N ALA A 40 7.16 4.61 17.21
CA ALA A 40 8.06 3.51 17.57
C ALA A 40 7.73 2.22 16.81
N ASP A 41 6.43 1.92 16.66
CA ASP A 41 5.95 0.75 15.93
C ASP A 41 6.18 0.88 14.43
N PHE A 42 6.05 2.10 13.88
CA PHE A 42 6.36 2.39 12.48
C PHE A 42 7.84 2.18 12.16
N VAL A 43 8.77 2.62 13.02
CA VAL A 43 10.21 2.41 12.81
C VAL A 43 10.53 0.92 12.73
N ARG A 44 9.93 0.12 13.61
CA ARG A 44 10.05 -1.34 13.56
C ARG A 44 9.44 -1.91 12.28
N TRP A 45 8.18 -1.60 12.00
CA TRP A 45 7.45 -2.06 10.81
C TRP A 45 8.21 -1.74 9.52
N SER A 46 8.77 -0.53 9.40
CA SER A 46 9.55 -0.12 8.24
C SER A 46 10.81 -0.96 8.08
N ARG A 47 11.56 -1.22 9.17
CA ARG A 47 12.78 -2.04 9.14
C ARG A 47 12.48 -3.49 8.78
N ASP A 48 11.44 -4.08 9.38
CA ASP A 48 11.05 -5.47 9.14
C ASP A 48 10.65 -5.69 7.67
N ARG A 49 10.23 -4.64 6.96
CA ARG A 49 9.83 -4.68 5.54
C ARG A 49 10.88 -4.12 4.57
N GLN A 50 12.03 -3.63 5.03
CA GLN A 50 13.09 -3.07 4.17
C GLN A 50 13.79 -4.10 3.26
N GLY A 51 13.47 -5.39 3.36
CA GLY A 51 13.92 -6.45 2.45
C GLY A 51 12.92 -6.86 1.35
N ASP A 52 11.68 -6.37 1.40
CA ASP A 52 10.57 -6.79 0.52
C ASP A 52 10.31 -5.79 -0.62
N CYS A 53 11.07 -4.68 -0.66
CA CYS A 53 11.01 -3.64 -1.71
C CYS A 53 11.79 -4.04 -2.97
N ARG A 54 11.57 -5.27 -3.47
CA ARG A 54 11.90 -5.69 -4.84
C ARG A 54 10.73 -6.49 -5.43
N GLN A 55 9.59 -5.84 -5.60
CA GLN A 55 8.68 -6.23 -6.68
C GLN A 55 8.56 -5.06 -7.66
N LYS A 56 9.44 -5.08 -8.66
CA LYS A 56 8.99 -4.84 -10.02
C LYS A 56 8.85 -6.22 -10.67
N ALA A 57 7.62 -6.63 -10.91
CA ALA A 57 7.29 -7.35 -12.14
C ALA A 57 6.57 -6.33 -13.03
#